data_AF-A0A2P2I2E6-F1
#
_entry.id   AF-A0A2P2I2E6-F1
#
_cell.length_a   1.000
_cell.length_b   1.000
_cell.length_c   1.000
_cell.angle_alpha   90.00
_cell.angle_beta   90.00
_cell.angle_gamma   90.00
#
_symmetry.space_group_name_H-M   'P 1'
#
loop_
_entity.id
_entity.type
_entity.pdbx_description
1 polymer ?
#
loop_
_entity_poly.entity_id
_entity_poly.type
_entity_poly.pdbx_seq_one_letter_code
_entity_poly.pdbx_strand_id
1 'polypeptide(L)'
;DALTLYDRIIREDETNSTARKRKVAVLRGQRRYTDAIKELTEYLQKFMSDGEAWQELVDLYLKEGDYGKAAFCMEELLLSNPHNAIYYTRFAEIKYTQGGLENMETAKTYFGHAMMLNPKNVRALFGLQLSCQQIACSGKATSQKKKEAHRLAEFTAQQIKQRYDRVLGASSSSADLVDSLSALTMGERT
;
A
#
# COMPACT_ATOMS: atom_id res chain seq x y z
N ASP A 1 -19.38 -0.29 30.14
CA ASP A 1 -18.34 -0.20 29.10
C ASP A 1 -18.95 -0.32 27.71
N ALA A 2 -18.38 0.38 26.71
CA ALA A 2 -18.90 0.34 25.34
C ALA A 2 -18.82 -1.06 24.73
N LEU A 3 -17.77 -1.83 25.03
CA LEU A 3 -17.61 -3.21 24.54
C LEU A 3 -18.71 -4.14 25.06
N THR A 4 -19.06 -4.05 26.35
CA THR A 4 -20.11 -4.91 26.94
C THR A 4 -21.49 -4.59 26.37
N LEU A 5 -21.76 -3.33 26.03
CA LEU A 5 -22.98 -2.93 25.33
C LEU A 5 -23.02 -3.53 23.91
N TYR A 6 -21.93 -3.44 23.14
CA TYR A 6 -21.89 -4.01 21.80
C TYR A 6 -21.96 -5.54 21.82
N ASP A 7 -21.32 -6.21 22.78
CA ASP A 7 -21.44 -7.67 22.94
C ASP A 7 -22.87 -8.10 23.21
N ARG A 8 -23.62 -7.34 24.03
CA ARG A 8 -25.03 -7.61 24.26
C ARG A 8 -25.85 -7.46 22.97
N ILE A 9 -25.67 -6.36 22.24
CA ILE A 9 -26.39 -6.11 20.98
C ILE A 9 -26.09 -7.21 19.96
N ILE A 10 -24.83 -7.66 19.85
CA ILE A 10 -24.42 -8.71 18.92
C ILE A 10 -25.01 -10.08 19.31
N ARG A 11 -25.19 -10.36 20.61
CA ARG A 11 -25.86 -11.58 21.07
C ARG A 11 -27.36 -11.56 20.80
N GLU A 12 -27.99 -10.39 20.90
CA GLU A 12 -29.42 -10.21 20.60
C GLU A 12 -29.68 -10.26 19.09
N ASP A 13 -28.77 -9.70 18.29
CA ASP A 13 -28.81 -9.76 16.82
C ASP A 13 -27.40 -9.92 16.24
N GLU A 14 -27.08 -11.16 15.83
CA GLU A 14 -25.77 -11.48 15.27
C GLU A 14 -25.53 -10.87 13.89
N THR A 15 -26.59 -10.44 13.21
CA THR A 15 -26.55 -9.84 11.86
C THR A 15 -26.36 -8.32 11.90
N ASN A 16 -26.31 -7.73 13.09
CA ASN A 16 -26.08 -6.30 13.26
C ASN A 16 -24.63 -5.92 12.90
N SER A 17 -24.42 -5.63 11.62
CA SER A 17 -23.10 -5.25 11.07
C SER A 17 -22.56 -3.96 11.70
N THR A 18 -23.44 -3.02 12.02
CA THR A 18 -23.06 -1.73 12.63
C THR A 18 -22.48 -1.92 14.02
N ALA A 19 -23.11 -2.74 14.87
CA ALA A 19 -22.61 -3.03 16.21
C ALA A 19 -21.25 -3.73 16.16
N ARG A 20 -21.08 -4.71 15.25
CA ARG A 20 -19.80 -5.40 15.02
C ARG A 20 -18.70 -4.44 14.57
N LYS A 21 -18.95 -3.59 13.56
CA LYS A 21 -17.99 -2.56 13.09
C LYS A 21 -17.62 -1.58 14.20
N ARG A 22 -18.58 -1.13 15.02
CA ARG A 22 -18.31 -0.23 16.15
C ARG A 22 -17.46 -0.90 17.23
N LYS A 23 -17.70 -2.19 17.52
CA LYS A 23 -16.85 -2.96 18.45
C LYS A 23 -15.39 -3.01 17.96
N VAL A 24 -15.18 -3.32 16.68
CA VAL A 24 -13.84 -3.33 16.06
C VAL A 24 -13.19 -1.94 16.16
N ALA A 25 -13.93 -0.86 15.88
CA ALA A 25 -13.43 0.51 15.99
C ALA A 25 -12.99 0.87 17.43
N VAL A 26 -13.75 0.44 18.46
CA VAL A 26 -13.35 0.63 19.87
C VAL A 26 -12.08 -0.15 20.20
N LEU A 27 -11.98 -1.42 19.79
CA LEU A 27 -10.78 -2.24 20.01
C LEU A 27 -9.54 -1.64 19.34
N ARG A 28 -9.69 -1.15 18.10
CA ARG A 28 -8.64 -0.42 17.37
C ARG A 28 -8.24 0.87 18.11
N GLY A 29 -9.20 1.64 18.60
CA GLY A 29 -8.94 2.86 19.39
C GLY A 29 -8.16 2.57 20.68
N GLN A 30 -8.37 1.39 21.27
CA GLN A 30 -7.63 0.89 22.43
C GLN A 30 -6.28 0.24 22.07
N ARG A 31 -5.89 0.22 20.80
CA ARG A 31 -4.70 -0.49 20.28
C ARG A 31 -4.69 -2.01 20.55
N ARG A 32 -5.86 -2.60 20.78
CA ARG A 32 -6.04 -4.05 20.94
C ARG A 32 -6.22 -4.69 19.57
N TYR A 33 -5.16 -4.64 18.76
CA TYR A 33 -5.23 -5.02 17.34
C TYR A 33 -5.51 -6.51 17.16
N THR A 34 -4.94 -7.38 17.99
CA THR A 34 -5.19 -8.83 17.96
C THR A 34 -6.67 -9.17 18.18
N ASP A 35 -7.30 -8.53 19.17
CA ASP A 35 -8.73 -8.69 19.44
C ASP A 35 -9.58 -8.12 18.28
N ALA A 36 -9.20 -6.95 17.75
CA ALA A 36 -9.87 -6.34 16.61
C ALA A 36 -9.81 -7.24 15.37
N ILE A 37 -8.65 -7.85 15.08
CA ILE A 37 -8.45 -8.81 13.99
C ILE A 37 -9.37 -10.02 14.16
N LYS A 38 -9.44 -10.59 15.37
CA LYS A 38 -10.30 -11.75 15.64
C LYS A 38 -11.76 -11.42 15.36
N GLU A 39 -12.27 -10.33 15.92
CA GLU A 39 -13.66 -9.90 15.75
C GLU A 39 -13.99 -9.56 14.28
N LEU A 40 -13.06 -8.92 13.57
CA LEU A 40 -13.24 -8.55 12.17
C LEU A 40 -13.16 -9.77 11.23
N THR A 41 -12.35 -10.78 11.57
CA THR A 41 -12.31 -12.05 10.84
C THR A 41 -13.62 -12.82 11.01
N GLU A 42 -14.16 -12.89 12.23
CA GLU A 42 -15.48 -13.49 12.50
C GLU A 42 -16.61 -12.71 11.80
N TYR A 43 -16.49 -11.39 11.70
CA TYR A 43 -17.41 -10.57 10.92
C TYR A 43 -17.37 -10.92 9.42
N LEU A 44 -16.18 -10.99 8.83
CA LEU A 44 -16.02 -11.27 7.40
C LEU A 44 -16.47 -12.68 7.00
N GLN A 45 -16.48 -13.66 7.91
CA GLN A 45 -17.11 -14.97 7.66
C GLN A 45 -18.61 -14.87 7.37
N LYS A 46 -19.29 -13.86 7.91
CA LYS A 46 -20.73 -13.61 7.69
C LYS A 46 -20.98 -12.59 6.57
N PHE A 47 -20.10 -11.60 6.42
CA PHE A 47 -20.25 -10.47 5.51
C PHE A 47 -19.08 -10.39 4.51
N MET A 48 -18.85 -11.47 3.76
CA MET A 48 -17.69 -11.60 2.87
C MET A 48 -17.59 -10.54 1.77
N SER A 49 -18.72 -9.95 1.36
CA SER A 49 -18.78 -8.92 0.31
C SER A 49 -18.43 -7.50 0.81
N ASP A 50 -18.20 -7.33 2.12
CA ASP A 50 -17.90 -6.03 2.71
C ASP A 50 -16.44 -5.62 2.46
N GLY A 51 -16.23 -4.90 1.37
CA GLY A 51 -14.90 -4.39 1.00
C GLY A 51 -14.27 -3.46 2.04
N GLU A 52 -15.06 -2.67 2.77
CA GLU A 52 -14.51 -1.78 3.82
C GLU A 52 -13.94 -2.58 4.98
N ALA A 53 -14.62 -3.67 5.37
CA ALA A 53 -14.14 -4.56 6.42
C ALA A 53 -12.84 -5.28 6.01
N TRP A 54 -12.72 -5.69 4.75
CA TRP A 54 -11.46 -6.24 4.22
C TRP A 54 -10.33 -5.21 4.25
N GLN A 55 -10.59 -3.95 3.88
CA GLN A 55 -9.59 -2.88 3.96
C GLN A 55 -9.13 -2.62 5.40
N GLU A 56 -10.08 -2.58 6.34
CA GLU A 56 -9.77 -2.42 7.76
C GLU A 56 -8.92 -3.59 8.27
N LEU A 57 -9.19 -4.82 7.82
CA LEU A 57 -8.41 -5.99 8.19
C LEU A 57 -6.97 -5.93 7.64
N VAL A 58 -6.79 -5.45 6.41
CA VAL A 58 -5.46 -5.15 5.85
C VAL A 58 -4.71 -4.17 6.75
N ASP A 59 -5.36 -3.06 7.12
CA ASP A 59 -4.77 -2.04 7.98
C ASP A 59 -4.33 -2.61 9.35
N LEU A 60 -5.17 -3.43 9.97
CA LEU A 60 -4.85 -4.09 11.24
C LEU A 60 -3.66 -5.07 11.11
N TYR A 61 -3.63 -5.90 10.06
CA TYR A 61 -2.49 -6.80 9.84
C TYR A 61 -1.19 -6.05 9.57
N LEU A 62 -1.24 -4.91 8.87
CA LEU A 62 -0.07 -4.06 8.68
C LEU A 62 0.42 -3.44 9.99
N LYS A 63 -0.47 -3.13 10.95
CA LYS A 63 -0.08 -2.65 12.28
C LYS A 63 0.61 -3.73 13.12
N GLU A 64 0.20 -4.98 12.96
CA GLU A 64 0.83 -6.14 13.62
C GLU A 64 2.09 -6.64 12.88
N GLY A 65 2.40 -6.09 11.69
CA GLY A 65 3.52 -6.53 10.86
C GLY A 65 3.29 -7.87 10.14
N ASP A 66 2.06 -8.39 10.13
CA ASP A 66 1.70 -9.61 9.40
C ASP A 66 1.40 -9.27 7.93
N TYR A 67 2.45 -8.98 7.18
CA TYR A 67 2.34 -8.66 5.75
C TYR A 67 1.77 -9.81 4.91
N GLY A 68 1.95 -11.06 5.36
CA GLY A 68 1.43 -12.25 4.69
C GLY A 68 -0.09 -12.24 4.65
N LYS A 69 -0.73 -12.10 5.81
CA LYS A 69 -2.18 -12.01 5.90
C LYS A 69 -2.74 -10.72 5.31
N ALA A 70 -2.00 -9.61 5.43
CA ALA A 70 -2.38 -8.35 4.77
C ALA A 70 -2.43 -8.50 3.24
N ALA A 71 -1.45 -9.21 2.64
CA ALA A 71 -1.43 -9.49 1.21
C ALA A 71 -2.62 -10.36 0.78
N PHE A 72 -2.95 -11.40 1.55
CA PHE A 72 -4.12 -12.25 1.29
C PHE A 72 -5.43 -11.44 1.29
N CYS A 73 -5.63 -10.58 2.28
CA CYS A 73 -6.82 -9.72 2.34
C CYS A 73 -6.90 -8.75 1.16
N MET A 74 -5.76 -8.27 0.67
CA MET A 74 -5.71 -7.43 -0.53
C MET A 74 -6.01 -8.21 -1.83
N GLU A 75 -5.69 -9.51 -1.90
CA GLU A 75 -6.05 -10.37 -3.03
C GLU A 75 -7.58 -10.50 -3.14
N GLU A 76 -8.28 -10.70 -2.03
CA GLU A 76 -9.75 -10.72 -1.98
C GLU A 76 -10.36 -9.37 -2.46
N LEU A 77 -9.75 -8.25 -2.06
CA LEU A 77 -10.14 -6.92 -2.53
C LEU A 77 -9.92 -6.73 -4.05
N LEU A 78 -8.83 -7.28 -4.58
CA LEU A 78 -8.54 -7.23 -6.02
C LEU A 78 -9.51 -8.10 -6.82
N LEU A 79 -9.86 -9.29 -6.32
CA LEU A 79 -10.83 -10.18 -6.95
C LEU A 79 -12.22 -9.55 -7.02
N SER A 80 -12.64 -8.87 -5.94
CA SER A 80 -13.93 -8.17 -5.91
C SER A 80 -13.94 -6.88 -6.74
N ASN A 81 -12.79 -6.20 -6.89
CA ASN A 81 -12.70 -4.90 -7.58
C ASN A 81 -11.48 -4.82 -8.53
N PRO A 82 -11.49 -5.55 -9.66
CA PRO A 82 -10.33 -5.69 -10.55
C PRO A 82 -9.95 -4.42 -11.32
N HIS A 83 -10.80 -3.39 -11.31
CA HIS A 83 -10.52 -2.11 -11.98
C HIS A 83 -10.00 -1.03 -11.02
N ASN A 84 -9.80 -1.35 -9.74
CA ASN A 84 -9.38 -0.37 -8.74
C ASN A 84 -7.84 -0.25 -8.68
N ALA A 85 -7.29 0.77 -9.35
CA ALA A 85 -5.85 1.04 -9.36
C ALA A 85 -5.22 1.23 -7.97
N ILE A 86 -5.98 1.70 -6.98
CA ILE A 86 -5.50 1.91 -5.61
C ILE A 86 -5.17 0.56 -4.97
N TYR A 87 -5.96 -0.48 -5.24
CA TYR A 87 -5.75 -1.81 -4.67
C TYR A 87 -4.50 -2.47 -5.23
N TYR A 88 -4.26 -2.33 -6.55
CA TYR A 88 -3.01 -2.79 -7.16
C TYR A 88 -1.79 -2.10 -6.55
N THR A 89 -1.88 -0.79 -6.33
CA THR A 89 -0.80 0.00 -5.72
C THR A 89 -0.53 -0.48 -4.29
N ARG A 90 -1.58 -0.62 -3.48
CA ARG A 90 -1.47 -1.03 -2.08
C ARG A 90 -0.96 -2.46 -1.93
N PHE A 91 -1.44 -3.39 -2.76
CA PHE A 91 -0.94 -4.76 -2.78
C PHE A 91 0.54 -4.82 -3.17
N ALA A 92 0.94 -4.09 -4.21
CA ALA A 92 2.33 -4.02 -4.64
C ALA A 92 3.25 -3.47 -3.54
N GLU A 93 2.80 -2.49 -2.76
CA GLU A 93 3.54 -1.97 -1.60
C GLU A 93 3.75 -3.03 -0.52
N ILE A 94 2.70 -3.80 -0.20
CA ILE A 94 2.82 -4.88 0.79
C ILE A 94 3.83 -5.92 0.31
N LYS A 95 3.76 -6.35 -0.95
CA LYS A 95 4.75 -7.27 -1.54
C LYS A 95 6.16 -6.67 -1.55
N TYR A 96 6.31 -5.39 -1.87
CA TYR A 96 7.58 -4.69 -1.81
C TYR A 96 8.18 -4.74 -0.38
N THR A 97 7.35 -4.46 0.63
CA THR A 97 7.76 -4.50 2.05
C THR A 97 8.12 -5.90 2.53
N GLN A 98 7.44 -6.95 2.05
CA GLN A 98 7.82 -8.34 2.35
C GLN A 98 9.24 -8.68 1.87
N GLY A 99 9.71 -8.00 0.83
CA GLY A 99 11.06 -8.17 0.30
C GLY A 99 11.30 -9.56 -0.31
N GLY A 100 12.54 -9.80 -0.73
CA GLY A 100 12.87 -11.00 -1.51
C GLY A 100 12.55 -10.83 -3.00
N LEU A 101 13.26 -11.60 -3.83
CA LEU A 101 13.22 -11.42 -5.29
C LEU A 101 11.83 -11.69 -5.87
N GLU A 102 11.16 -12.75 -5.42
CA GLU A 102 9.83 -13.13 -5.91
C GLU A 102 8.76 -12.08 -5.59
N ASN A 103 8.77 -11.55 -4.37
CA ASN A 103 7.85 -10.48 -3.99
C ASN A 103 8.20 -9.18 -4.71
N MET A 104 9.48 -8.91 -5.00
CA MET A 104 9.88 -7.73 -5.77
C MET A 104 9.41 -7.80 -7.22
N GLU A 105 9.46 -8.98 -7.84
CA GLU A 105 8.90 -9.23 -9.18
C GLU A 105 7.37 -9.10 -9.20
N THR A 106 6.72 -9.58 -8.14
CA THR A 106 5.28 -9.41 -7.94
C THR A 106 4.95 -7.93 -7.81
N ALA A 107 5.64 -7.20 -6.92
CA ALA A 107 5.46 -5.77 -6.74
C ALA A 107 5.64 -5.00 -8.05
N LYS A 108 6.71 -5.27 -8.81
CA LYS A 108 6.94 -4.69 -10.15
C LYS A 108 5.72 -4.89 -11.06
N THR A 109 5.21 -6.11 -11.13
CA THR A 109 4.07 -6.46 -11.99
C THR A 109 2.81 -5.70 -11.58
N TYR A 110 2.48 -5.69 -10.28
CA TYR A 110 1.27 -5.03 -9.78
C TYR A 110 1.36 -3.50 -9.82
N PHE A 111 2.54 -2.89 -9.60
CA PHE A 111 2.75 -1.47 -9.86
C PHE A 111 2.57 -1.12 -11.34
N GLY A 112 3.06 -1.98 -12.25
CA GLY A 112 2.82 -1.85 -13.68
C GLY A 112 1.32 -1.84 -14.02
N HIS A 113 0.54 -2.79 -13.48
CA HIS A 113 -0.91 -2.81 -13.64
C HIS A 113 -1.59 -1.56 -13.05
N ALA A 114 -1.18 -1.12 -11.86
CA ALA A 114 -1.69 0.10 -11.25
C ALA A 114 -1.46 1.33 -12.16
N MET A 115 -0.30 1.41 -12.81
CA MET A 115 0.01 2.47 -13.77
C MET A 115 -0.82 2.36 -15.05
N MET A 116 -1.11 1.15 -15.54
CA MET A 116 -1.99 0.97 -16.71
C MET A 116 -3.42 1.43 -16.42
N LEU A 117 -3.94 1.13 -15.22
CA LEU A 117 -5.28 1.54 -14.81
C LEU A 117 -5.36 3.03 -14.48
N ASN A 118 -4.34 3.58 -13.82
CA ASN A 118 -4.25 5.00 -13.50
C ASN A 118 -2.84 5.53 -13.77
N PRO A 119 -2.57 6.06 -14.97
CA PRO A 119 -1.27 6.62 -15.31
C PRO A 119 -0.87 7.79 -14.41
N LYS A 120 -1.82 8.54 -13.84
CA LYS A 120 -1.52 9.71 -12.99
C LYS A 120 -1.04 9.31 -11.59
N ASN A 121 -1.12 8.03 -11.22
CA ASN A 121 -0.69 7.55 -9.92
C ASN A 121 0.85 7.63 -9.78
N VAL A 122 1.30 8.69 -9.08
CA VAL A 122 2.73 8.93 -8.80
C VAL A 122 3.30 7.86 -7.86
N ARG A 123 2.48 7.35 -6.93
CA ARG A 123 2.89 6.32 -5.97
C ARG A 123 3.23 5.01 -6.67
N ALA A 124 2.40 4.59 -7.62
CA ALA A 124 2.69 3.42 -8.46
C ALA A 124 3.93 3.60 -9.33
N LEU A 125 4.16 4.82 -9.86
CA LEU A 125 5.34 5.14 -10.65
C LEU A 125 6.65 5.01 -9.86
N PHE A 126 6.68 5.54 -8.64
CA PHE A 126 7.83 5.38 -7.74
C PHE A 126 7.98 3.94 -7.25
N GLY A 127 6.87 3.25 -6.94
CA GLY A 127 6.89 1.83 -6.59
C GLY A 127 7.54 0.98 -7.69
N LEU A 128 7.15 1.20 -8.95
CA LEU A 128 7.73 0.52 -10.09
C LEU A 128 9.24 0.82 -10.24
N GLN A 129 9.64 2.10 -10.12
CA GLN A 129 11.05 2.51 -10.13
C GLN A 129 11.88 1.74 -9.09
N LEU A 130 11.42 1.76 -7.83
CA LEU A 130 12.13 1.16 -6.71
C LEU A 130 12.18 -0.36 -6.85
N SER A 131 11.07 -0.99 -7.22
CA SER A 131 11.03 -2.44 -7.47
C SER A 131 12.02 -2.85 -8.56
N CYS A 132 12.07 -2.12 -9.67
CA CYS A 132 13.01 -2.37 -10.75
C CYS A 132 14.47 -2.21 -10.31
N GLN A 133 14.79 -1.15 -9.55
CA GLN A 133 16.14 -0.95 -9.02
C GLN A 133 16.58 -2.09 -8.10
N GLN A 134 15.70 -2.54 -7.19
CA GLN A 134 16.01 -3.66 -6.30
C GLN A 134 16.22 -4.98 -7.06
N ILE A 135 15.43 -5.25 -8.10
CA ILE A 135 15.64 -6.43 -8.97
C ILE A 135 16.98 -6.32 -9.71
N ALA A 136 17.32 -5.15 -10.23
CA ALA A 136 18.58 -4.92 -10.94
C ALA A 136 19.80 -5.14 -10.03
N CYS A 137 19.73 -4.68 -8.79
CA CYS A 137 20.77 -4.84 -7.78
C CYS A 137 20.82 -6.24 -7.14
N SER A 138 19.75 -7.05 -7.25
CA SER A 138 19.67 -8.35 -6.60
C SER A 138 20.67 -9.36 -7.18
N GLY A 139 21.52 -9.96 -6.33
CA GLY A 139 22.44 -11.03 -6.74
C GLY A 139 21.73 -12.30 -7.24
N LYS A 140 20.48 -12.53 -6.81
CA LYS A 140 19.68 -13.71 -7.15
C LYS A 140 18.94 -13.59 -8.49
N ALA A 141 18.88 -12.39 -9.07
CA ALA A 141 18.15 -12.14 -10.33
C ALA A 141 18.98 -12.57 -11.55
N THR A 142 18.30 -13.14 -12.56
CA THR A 142 18.93 -13.53 -13.82
C THR A 142 19.37 -12.31 -14.62
N SER A 143 20.37 -12.47 -15.50
CA SER A 143 20.85 -11.38 -16.37
C SER A 143 19.73 -10.77 -17.22
N GLN A 144 18.79 -11.61 -17.70
CA GLN A 144 17.63 -11.15 -18.45
C GLN A 144 16.70 -10.27 -17.60
N LYS A 145 16.33 -10.73 -16.39
CA LYS A 145 15.47 -9.97 -15.47
C LYS A 145 16.10 -8.64 -15.07
N LYS A 146 17.42 -8.61 -14.87
CA LYS A 146 18.16 -7.38 -14.59
C LYS A 146 18.12 -6.38 -15.74
N LYS A 147 18.33 -6.84 -16.98
CA LYS A 147 18.26 -5.97 -18.18
C LYS A 147 16.86 -5.37 -18.35
N GLU A 148 15.82 -6.18 -18.18
CA GLU A 148 14.43 -5.71 -18.24
C GLU A 148 14.12 -4.70 -17.13
N ALA A 149 14.52 -5.01 -15.89
CA ALA A 149 14.34 -4.10 -14.76
C ALA A 149 15.10 -2.79 -14.95
N HIS A 150 16.31 -2.83 -15.51
CA HIS A 150 17.09 -1.62 -15.80
C HIS A 150 16.39 -0.72 -16.84
N ARG A 151 15.92 -1.31 -17.96
CA ARG A 151 15.16 -0.57 -18.99
C ARG A 151 13.89 0.06 -18.42
N LEU A 152 13.15 -0.69 -17.59
CA LEU A 152 11.95 -0.17 -16.94
C LEU A 152 12.28 0.94 -15.94
N ALA A 153 13.37 0.82 -15.18
CA ALA A 153 13.84 1.87 -14.26
C ALA A 153 14.29 3.14 -15.00
N GLU A 154 14.94 3.03 -16.14
CA GLU A 154 15.28 4.18 -16.98
C GLU A 154 14.02 4.88 -17.50
N PHE A 155 13.06 4.10 -17.99
CA PHE A 155 11.77 4.61 -18.43
C PHE A 155 11.02 5.33 -17.30
N THR A 156 10.88 4.72 -16.13
CA THR A 156 10.17 5.35 -15.01
C THR A 156 10.90 6.57 -14.49
N ALA A 157 12.24 6.58 -14.46
CA ALA A 157 13.02 7.77 -14.10
C ALA A 157 12.77 8.94 -15.05
N GLN A 158 12.70 8.69 -16.36
CA GLN A 158 12.36 9.72 -17.35
C GLN A 158 10.94 10.24 -17.15
N GLN A 159 9.97 9.35 -16.89
CA GLN A 159 8.59 9.75 -16.61
C GLN A 159 8.46 10.58 -15.33
N ILE A 160 9.21 10.23 -14.27
CA ILE A 160 9.27 11.00 -13.04
C ILE A 160 9.83 12.40 -13.33
N LYS A 161 10.98 12.49 -14.01
CA LYS A 161 11.61 13.77 -14.38
C LYS A 161 10.65 14.66 -15.17
N GLN A 162 10.02 14.12 -16.22
CA GLN A 162 9.06 14.87 -17.03
C GLN A 162 7.87 15.40 -16.21
N ARG A 163 7.39 14.66 -15.21
CA ARG A 163 6.32 15.13 -14.32
C ARG A 163 6.80 16.24 -13.39
N TYR A 164 7.99 16.11 -12.83
CA TYR A 164 8.59 17.17 -12.01
C TYR A 164 8.78 18.44 -12.84
N ASP A 165 9.36 18.35 -14.03
CA ASP A 165 9.58 19.51 -14.91
C ASP A 165 8.26 20.20 -15.29
N ARG A 166 7.17 19.45 -15.50
CA ARG A 166 5.83 20.02 -15.75
C ARG A 166 5.26 20.74 -14.52
N VAL A 167 5.44 20.18 -13.32
CA VAL A 167 4.98 20.82 -12.09
C VAL A 167 5.80 22.08 -11.82
N LEU A 168 7.12 22.00 -11.96
CA LEU A 168 8.05 23.12 -11.80
C LEU A 168 7.80 24.23 -12.83
N GLY A 169 7.55 23.88 -14.09
CA GLY A 169 7.19 24.84 -15.14
C GLY A 169 5.81 25.49 -14.94
N ALA A 170 4.91 24.85 -14.20
CA ALA A 170 3.61 25.41 -13.81
C ALA A 170 3.69 26.24 -12.51
N SER A 171 4.67 25.97 -11.64
CA SER A 171 4.96 26.74 -10.43
C SER A 171 6.13 27.69 -10.67
N SER A 172 5.84 28.92 -11.09
CA SER A 172 6.83 30.00 -11.24
C SER A 172 7.43 30.50 -9.91
N SER A 173 7.83 29.61 -9.01
CA SER A 173 8.45 29.95 -7.71
C SER A 173 9.37 28.86 -7.12
N SER A 174 9.93 27.96 -7.94
CA SER A 174 10.81 26.89 -7.43
C SER A 174 12.24 27.33 -7.08
N ALA A 175 12.60 28.58 -7.36
CA ALA A 175 13.90 29.14 -6.97
C ALA A 175 14.10 29.05 -5.45
N ASP A 176 13.03 29.31 -4.68
CA ASP A 176 13.08 29.32 -3.21
C ASP A 176 13.34 27.94 -2.60
N LEU A 177 12.89 26.86 -3.26
CA LEU A 177 13.01 25.49 -2.74
C LEU A 177 14.39 24.90 -3.01
N VAL A 178 14.99 25.23 -4.15
CA VAL A 178 16.38 24.85 -4.49
C VAL A 178 17.37 25.65 -3.64
N ASP A 179 17.09 26.93 -3.39
CA ASP A 179 17.88 27.74 -2.45
C ASP A 179 17.76 27.23 -1.01
N SER A 180 16.55 26.79 -0.58
CA SER A 180 16.36 26.20 0.75
C SER A 180 17.08 24.86 0.93
N LEU A 181 17.11 24.02 -0.11
CA LEU A 181 17.84 22.73 -0.07
C LEU A 181 19.36 22.92 -0.15
N SER A 182 19.84 23.87 -0.94
CA SER A 182 21.27 24.19 -1.01
C SER A 182 21.78 24.81 0.30
N ALA A 183 20.97 25.65 0.96
CA ALA A 183 21.25 26.20 2.28
C ALA A 183 21.40 25.10 3.36
N LEU A 184 20.64 24.01 3.27
CA LEU A 184 20.77 22.85 4.17
C LEU A 184 22.06 22.05 3.92
N THR A 185 22.57 22.02 2.70
CA THR A 185 23.79 21.26 2.35
C THR A 185 25.10 22.02 2.60
N MET A 186 25.06 23.35 2.72
CA MET A 186 26.24 24.21 2.91
C MET A 186 26.57 24.48 4.39
N GLY A 187 25.76 23.96 5.33
CA GLY A 187 25.92 24.19 6.78
C GLY A 187 26.90 23.26 7.52
N GLU A 188 27.49 22.26 6.85
CA GLU A 188 28.35 21.25 7.51
C GLU A 188 29.77 21.20 6.92
N ARG A 189 30.43 22.34 6.68
CA ARG A 189 31.89 22.38 6.49
C ARG A 189 32.49 23.68 7.00
N THR A 190 32.79 23.71 8.31
CA THR A 190 33.85 24.55 8.89
C THR A 190 34.86 23.62 9.54
#